data_AF-A0A951M2I5-F1
#
_entry.id   AF-A0A951M2I5-F1
#
_cell.length_a   1.000
_cell.length_b   1.000
_cell.length_c   1.000
_cell.angle_alpha   90.00
_cell.angle_beta   90.00
_cell.angle_gamma   90.00
#
_symmetry.space_group_name_H-M   'P 1'
#
loop_
_entity.id
_entity.type
_entity.pdbx_description
1 polymer ?
#
loop_
_entity_poly.entity_id
_entity_poly.type
_entity_poly.pdbx_seq_one_letter_code
_entity_poly.pdbx_strand_id
1 'polypeptide(L)'
;MKFSLASLIAFFIFLQTPAQPRKLLLRDEGLSQLSYIDLKDSSANWYVSIPNGRDMQLVGKGLVLIGTNNGYEERDIRDGSKRYELTGFPGTISARRLRNGNTMLVGVNWQNQKGIVLVEVDKQGNTVRQILYPGFNYVRLLRETPAGNFLITSNDTVIEGNAKAEIVWMAKISSQKQPHAWQPLRLANGNTLVSGGYAGNMQLFSPEGKLIQTITGPDEVKPNFYAGYQILPDGNFVVINWQGHGPAMGEKGNQLLEYSMDGKLLWSWKQDPRHFSSLHAVIVLDQLDPSLLYIEDRDGKLSPVK
;
A
#
# COMPACT_ATOMS: atom_id res chain seq x y z
N MET A 1 4.23 60.42 -19.43
CA MET A 1 4.74 59.09 -19.82
C MET A 1 4.45 58.12 -18.69
N LYS A 2 3.57 57.15 -18.90
CA LYS A 2 3.22 56.11 -17.91
C LYS A 2 4.27 54.99 -17.98
N PHE A 3 4.92 54.68 -16.86
CA PHE A 3 5.76 53.47 -16.75
C PHE A 3 4.84 52.27 -16.51
N SER A 4 4.93 51.29 -17.41
CA SER A 4 4.28 49.98 -17.29
C SER A 4 5.16 49.08 -16.42
N LEU A 5 4.58 48.56 -15.33
CA LEU A 5 5.20 47.57 -14.46
C LEU A 5 5.06 46.20 -15.15
N ALA A 6 6.13 45.72 -15.78
CA ALA A 6 6.17 44.37 -16.32
C ALA A 6 6.19 43.35 -15.17
N SER A 7 5.11 42.57 -15.06
CA SER A 7 5.05 41.43 -14.14
C SER A 7 6.01 40.35 -14.62
N LEU A 8 7.06 40.10 -13.83
CA LEU A 8 7.99 39.00 -14.04
C LEU A 8 7.29 37.70 -13.59
N ILE A 9 6.67 36.98 -14.53
CA ILE A 9 6.18 35.62 -14.28
C ILE A 9 7.42 34.74 -14.14
N ALA A 10 7.75 34.35 -12.90
CA ALA A 10 8.77 33.36 -12.63
C ALA A 10 8.28 31.99 -13.11
N PHE A 11 8.67 31.58 -14.32
CA PHE A 11 8.60 30.19 -14.74
C PHE A 11 9.63 29.41 -13.92
N PHE A 12 9.16 28.69 -12.90
CA PHE A 12 9.97 27.64 -12.28
C PHE A 12 10.11 26.50 -13.29
N ILE A 13 11.19 26.54 -14.06
CA ILE A 13 11.66 25.37 -14.79
C ILE A 13 12.17 24.40 -13.71
N PHE A 14 11.36 23.42 -13.36
CA PHE A 14 11.86 22.24 -12.65
C PHE A 14 12.89 21.59 -13.58
N LEU A 15 14.17 21.73 -13.26
CA LEU A 15 15.21 20.85 -13.77
C LEU A 15 14.86 19.45 -13.26
N GLN A 16 14.09 18.70 -14.06
CA GLN A 16 13.85 17.27 -13.85
C GLN A 16 15.20 16.56 -14.00
N THR A 17 15.85 16.26 -12.87
CA THR A 17 16.76 15.11 -12.83
C THR A 17 15.91 13.87 -13.11
N PRO A 18 16.29 12.99 -14.05
CA PRO A 18 15.37 12.01 -14.59
C PRO A 18 15.06 10.96 -13.53
N ALA A 19 13.83 10.95 -13.00
CA ALA A 19 13.32 9.76 -12.35
C ALA A 19 12.97 8.74 -13.47
N GLN A 20 13.91 7.84 -13.77
CA GLN A 20 13.85 6.85 -14.85
C GLN A 20 14.48 5.53 -14.38
N PRO A 21 13.93 4.34 -14.67
CA PRO A 21 12.66 4.00 -15.31
C PRO A 21 11.71 3.26 -14.36
N ARG A 22 10.49 3.75 -14.12
CA ARG A 22 9.57 3.10 -13.16
C ARG A 22 8.85 1.92 -13.80
N LYS A 23 9.29 0.72 -13.45
CA LYS A 23 8.54 -0.52 -13.63
C LYS A 23 7.64 -0.71 -12.43
N LEU A 24 6.34 -0.81 -12.65
CA LEU A 24 5.33 -0.81 -11.61
C LEU A 24 4.51 -2.09 -11.68
N LEU A 25 4.29 -2.75 -10.55
CA LEU A 25 3.10 -3.58 -10.37
C LEU A 25 2.04 -2.73 -9.69
N LEU A 26 0.83 -2.78 -10.23
CA LEU A 26 -0.29 -1.98 -9.79
C LEU A 26 -1.52 -2.85 -9.58
N ARG A 27 -2.25 -2.55 -8.51
CA ARG A 27 -3.57 -3.14 -8.27
C ARG A 27 -4.64 -2.06 -8.37
N ASP A 28 -5.67 -2.30 -9.17
CA ASP A 28 -6.84 -1.44 -9.32
C ASP A 28 -8.05 -2.07 -8.62
N GLU A 29 -8.72 -1.30 -7.75
CA GLU A 29 -9.94 -1.73 -7.07
C GLU A 29 -11.16 -1.64 -7.97
N GLY A 30 -11.31 -0.52 -8.68
CA GLY A 30 -12.47 -0.23 -9.51
C GLY A 30 -12.64 -1.19 -10.69
N LEU A 31 -11.54 -1.70 -11.23
CA LEU A 31 -11.51 -2.68 -12.32
C LEU A 31 -11.22 -4.12 -11.86
N SER A 32 -10.87 -4.34 -10.58
CA SER A 32 -10.37 -5.63 -10.11
C SER A 32 -9.23 -6.17 -11.00
N GLN A 33 -8.18 -5.37 -11.14
CA GLN A 33 -7.12 -5.58 -12.13
C GLN A 33 -5.75 -5.60 -11.48
N LEU A 34 -4.89 -6.51 -11.95
CA LEU A 34 -3.44 -6.47 -11.75
C LEU A 34 -2.81 -5.98 -13.04
N SER A 35 -1.84 -5.08 -12.95
CA SER A 35 -1.14 -4.54 -14.13
C SER A 35 0.36 -4.46 -13.88
N TYR A 36 1.13 -4.71 -14.93
CA TYR A 36 2.52 -4.29 -15.00
C TYR A 36 2.64 -3.12 -15.96
N ILE A 37 3.38 -2.10 -15.53
CA ILE A 37 3.62 -0.90 -16.32
C ILE A 37 5.11 -0.61 -16.36
N ASP A 38 5.67 -0.56 -17.55
CA ASP A 38 6.97 0.02 -17.80
C ASP A 38 6.75 1.42 -18.39
N LEU A 39 7.05 2.46 -17.60
CA LEU A 39 6.88 3.85 -18.05
C LEU A 39 7.81 4.23 -19.22
N LYS A 40 8.86 3.44 -19.48
CA LYS A 40 9.81 3.66 -20.58
C LYS A 40 9.41 2.88 -21.83
N ASP A 41 8.83 1.70 -21.66
CA ASP A 41 8.41 0.82 -22.76
C ASP A 41 6.97 0.32 -22.58
N SER A 42 6.02 1.09 -23.11
CA SER A 42 4.60 0.73 -23.00
C SER A 42 4.21 -0.56 -23.73
N SER A 43 5.06 -1.09 -24.62
CA SER A 43 4.79 -2.37 -25.30
C SER A 43 4.91 -3.58 -24.36
N ALA A 44 5.62 -3.42 -23.25
CA ALA A 44 5.73 -4.43 -22.19
C ALA A 44 4.54 -4.42 -21.21
N ASN A 45 3.64 -3.43 -21.30
CA ASN A 45 2.53 -3.29 -20.37
C ASN A 45 1.53 -4.43 -20.55
N TRP A 46 1.01 -4.93 -19.43
CA TRP A 46 -0.09 -5.89 -19.43
C TRP A 46 -1.07 -5.58 -18.31
N TYR A 47 -2.30 -6.05 -18.51
CA TYR A 47 -3.45 -5.82 -17.64
C TYR A 47 -4.26 -7.12 -17.58
N VAL A 48 -4.48 -7.66 -16.39
CA VAL A 48 -5.26 -8.89 -16.21
C VAL A 48 -6.30 -8.73 -15.11
N SER A 49 -7.47 -9.33 -15.32
CA SER A 49 -8.50 -9.41 -14.28
C SER A 49 -8.06 -10.34 -13.16
N ILE A 50 -8.33 -9.93 -11.93
CA ILE A 50 -8.05 -10.67 -10.70
C ILE A 50 -9.27 -10.64 -9.78
N PRO A 51 -9.37 -11.55 -8.80
CA PRO A 51 -10.40 -11.46 -7.78
C PRO A 51 -10.32 -10.19 -6.94
N ASN A 52 -11.47 -9.78 -6.41
CA ASN A 52 -11.56 -8.75 -5.38
C ASN A 52 -10.69 -9.10 -4.18
N GLY A 53 -10.03 -8.08 -3.63
CA GLY A 53 -9.21 -8.22 -2.43
C GLY A 53 -8.28 -7.03 -2.28
N ARG A 54 -7.42 -7.07 -1.25
CA ARG A 54 -6.47 -6.01 -0.94
C ARG A 54 -5.05 -6.56 -0.84
N ASP A 55 -4.11 -5.63 -0.75
CA ASP A 55 -2.68 -5.86 -0.64
C ASP A 55 -2.03 -6.49 -1.88
N MET A 56 -0.71 -6.34 -1.94
CA MET A 56 0.16 -6.93 -2.96
C MET A 56 1.58 -7.05 -2.40
N GLN A 57 2.29 -8.12 -2.75
CA GLN A 57 3.65 -8.38 -2.25
C GLN A 57 4.48 -9.18 -3.26
N LEU A 58 5.74 -8.81 -3.45
CA LEU A 58 6.70 -9.69 -4.15
C LEU A 58 7.08 -10.86 -3.24
N VAL A 59 6.82 -12.08 -3.69
CA VAL A 59 7.02 -13.30 -2.88
C VAL A 59 8.10 -14.23 -3.43
N GLY A 60 8.90 -13.73 -4.37
CA GLY A 60 10.01 -14.44 -4.99
C GLY A 60 9.59 -15.29 -6.18
N LYS A 61 10.58 -15.95 -6.82
CA LYS A 61 10.42 -16.78 -8.03
C LYS A 61 9.74 -16.07 -9.22
N GLY A 62 9.82 -14.74 -9.27
CA GLY A 62 9.12 -13.93 -10.29
C GLY A 62 7.61 -13.85 -10.04
N LEU A 63 7.17 -14.01 -8.79
CA LEU A 63 5.75 -14.01 -8.41
C LEU A 63 5.38 -12.81 -7.54
N VAL A 64 4.16 -12.34 -7.74
CA VAL A 64 3.48 -11.38 -6.88
C VAL A 64 2.28 -12.05 -6.22
N LEU A 65 2.19 -11.95 -4.90
CA LEU A 65 1.04 -12.37 -4.12
C LEU A 65 0.01 -11.25 -4.12
N ILE A 66 -1.25 -11.61 -4.35
CA ILE A 66 -2.41 -10.74 -4.18
C ILE A 66 -3.40 -11.40 -3.21
N GLY A 67 -3.90 -10.64 -2.23
CA GLY A 67 -5.00 -11.12 -1.40
C GLY A 67 -6.31 -11.22 -2.20
N THR A 68 -7.15 -12.19 -1.89
CA THR A 68 -8.50 -12.35 -2.46
C THR A 68 -9.55 -12.38 -1.35
N ASN A 69 -10.83 -12.37 -1.71
CA ASN A 69 -11.92 -12.53 -0.74
C ASN A 69 -12.03 -13.96 -0.15
N ASN A 70 -11.19 -14.89 -0.59
CA ASN A 70 -11.21 -16.30 -0.17
C ASN A 70 -9.80 -16.86 0.12
N GLY A 71 -8.81 -16.00 0.36
CA GLY A 71 -7.42 -16.40 0.58
C GLY A 71 -6.45 -15.52 -0.21
N TYR A 72 -5.63 -16.12 -1.07
CA TYR A 72 -4.69 -15.40 -1.93
C TYR A 72 -4.36 -16.16 -3.21
N GLU A 73 -3.83 -15.43 -4.19
CA GLU A 73 -3.24 -15.98 -5.40
C GLU A 73 -1.79 -15.52 -5.53
N GLU A 74 -0.95 -16.34 -6.15
CA GLU A 74 0.37 -15.92 -6.65
C GLU A 74 0.30 -15.82 -8.18
N ARG A 75 0.67 -14.66 -8.72
CA ARG A 75 0.64 -14.33 -10.14
C ARG A 75 2.05 -14.15 -10.68
N ASP A 76 2.31 -14.64 -11.89
CA ASP A 76 3.58 -14.43 -12.59
C ASP A 76 3.69 -12.96 -13.02
N ILE A 77 4.79 -12.30 -12.70
CA ILE A 77 4.96 -10.86 -13.01
C ILE A 77 5.17 -10.59 -14.51
N ARG A 78 5.45 -11.63 -15.31
CA ARG A 78 5.72 -11.46 -16.75
C ARG A 78 4.45 -11.27 -17.56
N ASP A 79 3.35 -11.87 -17.11
CA ASP A 79 2.09 -11.89 -17.85
C ASP A 79 0.82 -11.85 -16.97
N GLY A 80 0.96 -11.82 -15.64
CA GLY A 80 -0.15 -11.84 -14.70
C GLY A 80 -0.85 -13.20 -14.53
N SER A 81 -0.35 -14.26 -15.17
CA SER A 81 -0.94 -15.59 -15.13
C SER A 81 -0.96 -16.17 -13.71
N LYS A 82 -2.04 -16.90 -13.36
CA LYS A 82 -2.15 -17.55 -12.06
C LYS A 82 -1.21 -18.73 -11.96
N ARG A 83 -0.34 -18.74 -10.95
CA ARG A 83 0.60 -19.84 -10.69
C ARG A 83 0.21 -20.68 -9.49
N TYR A 84 -0.43 -20.04 -8.50
CA TYR A 84 -0.91 -20.70 -7.30
C TYR A 84 -2.13 -19.97 -6.76
N GLU A 85 -2.97 -20.70 -6.04
CA GLU A 85 -4.10 -20.16 -5.28
C GLU A 85 -4.29 -20.96 -4.00
N LEU A 86 -4.53 -20.26 -2.90
CA LEU A 86 -5.11 -20.84 -1.69
C LEU A 86 -6.54 -20.32 -1.55
N THR A 87 -7.49 -21.26 -1.48
CA THR A 87 -8.90 -20.98 -1.17
C THR A 87 -9.31 -21.64 0.16
N GLY A 88 -10.58 -21.50 0.56
CA GLY A 88 -11.13 -22.09 1.79
C GLY A 88 -11.22 -21.12 2.96
N PHE A 89 -10.94 -19.83 2.70
CA PHE A 89 -10.91 -18.75 3.66
C PHE A 89 -11.87 -17.62 3.26
N PRO A 90 -13.18 -17.89 3.04
CA PRO A 90 -14.12 -16.87 2.55
C PRO A 90 -14.30 -15.78 3.61
N GLY A 91 -14.16 -14.52 3.20
CA GLY A 91 -14.12 -13.36 4.11
C GLY A 91 -12.71 -12.83 4.37
N THR A 92 -11.68 -13.38 3.71
CA THR A 92 -10.34 -12.78 3.71
C THR A 92 -10.40 -11.36 3.12
N ILE A 93 -9.73 -10.42 3.77
CA ILE A 93 -9.65 -9.02 3.37
C ILE A 93 -8.27 -8.69 2.79
N SER A 94 -7.20 -9.18 3.42
CA SER A 94 -5.82 -9.02 2.95
C SER A 94 -5.01 -10.25 3.30
N ALA A 95 -3.91 -10.45 2.55
CA ALA A 95 -2.97 -11.55 2.74
C ALA A 95 -1.53 -11.04 2.60
N ARG A 96 -0.64 -11.53 3.47
CA ARG A 96 0.78 -11.13 3.49
C ARG A 96 1.67 -12.30 3.87
N ARG A 97 2.70 -12.59 3.07
CA ARG A 97 3.77 -13.55 3.39
C ARG A 97 4.66 -12.95 4.49
N LEU A 98 4.83 -13.71 5.57
CA LEU A 98 5.64 -13.35 6.75
C LEU A 98 7.11 -13.78 6.56
N ARG A 99 8.00 -13.25 7.42
CA ARG A 99 9.45 -13.58 7.38
C ARG A 99 9.75 -15.06 7.56
N ASN A 100 8.88 -15.80 8.27
CA ASN A 100 9.02 -17.26 8.44
C ASN A 100 8.58 -18.07 7.20
N GLY A 101 8.07 -17.42 6.15
CA GLY A 101 7.60 -18.06 4.93
C GLY A 101 6.15 -18.57 4.97
N ASN A 102 5.44 -18.39 6.08
CA ASN A 102 3.99 -18.61 6.18
C ASN A 102 3.22 -17.40 5.66
N THR A 103 1.95 -17.57 5.33
CA THR A 103 1.10 -16.46 4.89
C THR A 103 0.11 -16.11 5.99
N MET A 104 0.03 -14.84 6.36
CA MET A 104 -1.00 -14.31 7.24
C MET A 104 -2.21 -13.85 6.42
N LEU A 105 -3.38 -14.40 6.71
CA LEU A 105 -4.68 -13.98 6.20
C LEU A 105 -5.39 -13.13 7.26
N VAL A 106 -6.08 -12.09 6.83
CA VAL A 106 -6.70 -11.11 7.72
C VAL A 106 -8.17 -10.98 7.38
N GLY A 107 -9.04 -11.01 8.37
CA GLY A 107 -10.48 -10.78 8.21
C GLY A 107 -11.08 -10.08 9.43
N VAL A 108 -12.38 -9.76 9.36
CA VAL A 108 -13.14 -9.19 10.48
C VAL A 108 -14.45 -9.94 10.65
N ASN A 109 -14.84 -10.19 11.90
CA ASN A 109 -16.00 -11.01 12.25
C ASN A 109 -15.98 -12.35 11.48
N TRP A 110 -14.81 -12.99 11.51
CA TRP A 110 -14.42 -14.06 10.61
C TRP A 110 -13.97 -15.29 11.42
N GLN A 111 -13.97 -16.48 10.81
CA GLN A 111 -13.58 -17.75 11.47
C GLN A 111 -14.28 -17.97 12.83
N ASN A 112 -15.59 -17.70 12.88
CA ASN A 112 -16.43 -17.84 14.08
C ASN A 112 -16.03 -16.94 15.27
N GLN A 113 -15.31 -15.84 15.03
CA GLN A 113 -14.91 -14.87 16.06
C GLN A 113 -15.44 -13.47 15.75
N LYS A 114 -15.57 -12.61 16.77
CA LYS A 114 -15.99 -11.20 16.64
C LYS A 114 -14.79 -10.27 16.91
N GLY A 115 -14.42 -9.45 15.94
CA GLY A 115 -13.18 -8.67 15.98
C GLY A 115 -12.32 -8.85 14.73
N ILE A 116 -11.10 -8.34 14.76
CA ILE A 116 -10.08 -8.62 13.73
C ILE A 116 -9.52 -10.00 14.00
N VAL A 117 -9.47 -10.82 12.95
CA VAL A 117 -8.95 -12.19 13.01
C VAL A 117 -7.79 -12.32 12.05
N LEU A 118 -6.66 -12.76 12.60
CA LEU A 118 -5.48 -13.14 11.86
C LEU A 118 -5.39 -14.67 11.82
N VAL A 119 -5.25 -15.26 10.63
CA VAL A 119 -5.03 -16.69 10.43
C VAL A 119 -3.72 -16.87 9.69
N GLU A 120 -2.73 -17.46 10.36
CA GLU A 120 -1.48 -17.84 9.74
C GLU A 120 -1.60 -19.25 9.17
N VAL A 121 -1.28 -19.37 7.88
CA VAL A 121 -1.27 -20.65 7.16
C VAL A 121 0.13 -21.01 6.70
N ASP A 122 0.47 -22.29 6.77
CA ASP A 122 1.72 -22.81 6.23
C ASP A 122 1.69 -22.89 4.68
N LYS A 123 2.76 -23.42 4.08
CA LYS A 123 2.88 -23.58 2.62
C LYS A 123 1.90 -24.60 2.04
N GLN A 124 1.35 -25.48 2.86
CA GLN A 124 0.35 -26.48 2.49
C GLN A 124 -1.08 -25.93 2.65
N GLY A 125 -1.23 -24.74 3.24
CA GLY A 125 -2.52 -24.11 3.50
C GLY A 125 -3.14 -24.50 4.85
N ASN A 126 -2.42 -25.21 5.71
CA ASN A 126 -2.92 -25.55 7.05
C ASN A 126 -2.82 -24.34 7.97
N THR A 127 -3.87 -24.09 8.75
CA THR A 127 -3.83 -23.10 9.83
C THR A 127 -2.86 -23.54 10.91
N VAL A 128 -1.81 -22.76 11.12
CA VAL A 128 -0.81 -23.00 12.19
C VAL A 128 -1.00 -22.07 13.39
N ARG A 129 -1.65 -20.92 13.20
CA ARG A 129 -1.94 -19.98 14.28
C ARG A 129 -3.17 -19.13 13.95
N GLN A 130 -3.93 -18.79 14.97
CA GLN A 130 -5.01 -17.80 14.89
C GLN A 130 -4.86 -16.78 16.02
N ILE A 131 -5.02 -15.49 15.70
CA ILE A 131 -4.96 -14.38 16.67
C ILE A 131 -6.23 -13.56 16.53
N LEU A 132 -6.85 -13.20 17.66
CA LEU A 132 -8.07 -12.40 17.71
C LEU A 132 -7.82 -11.09 18.44
N TYR A 133 -8.14 -9.96 17.80
CA TYR A 133 -8.23 -8.66 18.46
C TYR A 133 -9.71 -8.23 18.54
N PRO A 134 -10.36 -8.36 19.71
CA PRO A 134 -11.78 -8.00 19.87
C PRO A 134 -11.98 -6.48 19.87
N GLY A 135 -13.24 -6.03 19.73
CA GLY A 135 -13.60 -4.61 19.82
C GLY A 135 -13.42 -3.80 18.52
N PHE A 136 -12.98 -4.44 17.44
CA PHE A 136 -12.85 -3.84 16.11
C PHE A 136 -13.90 -4.41 15.15
N ASN A 137 -14.44 -3.56 14.27
CA ASN A 137 -15.48 -3.95 13.32
C ASN A 137 -15.05 -3.80 11.85
N TYR A 138 -13.79 -3.45 11.61
CA TYR A 138 -13.20 -3.40 10.27
C TYR A 138 -11.71 -3.76 10.29
N VAL A 139 -11.14 -4.03 9.11
CA VAL A 139 -9.69 -4.19 8.92
C VAL A 139 -9.33 -3.88 7.47
N ARG A 140 -8.10 -3.41 7.25
CA ARG A 140 -7.55 -3.23 5.89
C ARG A 140 -6.27 -4.03 5.70
N LEU A 141 -5.11 -3.46 6.03
CA LEU A 141 -3.82 -4.11 5.79
C LEU A 141 -3.11 -4.47 7.10
N LEU A 142 -2.18 -5.42 6.97
CA LEU A 142 -1.29 -5.88 8.01
C LEU A 142 0.17 -5.76 7.54
N ARG A 143 1.07 -5.34 8.42
CA ARG A 143 2.52 -5.36 8.20
C ARG A 143 3.24 -5.94 9.41
N GLU A 144 4.13 -6.90 9.18
CA GLU A 144 4.93 -7.53 10.23
C GLU A 144 6.10 -6.60 10.63
N THR A 145 6.19 -6.24 11.91
CA THR A 145 7.29 -5.41 12.40
C THR A 145 8.56 -6.25 12.61
N PRO A 146 9.76 -5.64 12.66
CA PRO A 146 10.99 -6.38 12.99
C PRO A 146 10.96 -7.08 14.36
N ALA A 147 10.08 -6.64 15.27
CA ALA A 147 9.87 -7.28 16.56
C ALA A 147 8.98 -8.54 16.49
N GLY A 148 8.47 -8.91 15.30
CA GLY A 148 7.55 -10.03 15.12
C GLY A 148 6.11 -9.74 15.53
N ASN A 149 5.76 -8.47 15.75
CA ASN A 149 4.38 -8.03 15.96
C ASN A 149 3.72 -7.66 14.62
N PHE A 150 2.44 -7.28 14.68
CA PHE A 150 1.64 -6.93 13.52
C PHE A 150 1.06 -5.53 13.67
N LEU A 151 1.46 -4.61 12.78
CA LEU A 151 0.74 -3.37 12.59
C LEU A 151 -0.50 -3.62 11.73
N ILE A 152 -1.66 -3.18 12.22
CA ILE A 152 -2.97 -3.46 11.62
C ILE A 152 -3.78 -2.17 11.58
N THR A 153 -4.36 -1.86 10.42
CA THR A 153 -5.25 -0.70 10.25
C THR A 153 -6.73 -1.10 10.31
N SER A 154 -7.53 -0.37 11.07
CA SER A 154 -8.97 -0.54 11.23
C SER A 154 -9.66 0.81 11.36
N ASN A 155 -10.56 1.17 10.43
CA ASN A 155 -11.23 2.47 10.39
C ASN A 155 -10.24 3.64 10.45
N ASP A 156 -10.25 4.42 11.53
CA ASP A 156 -9.36 5.54 11.84
C ASP A 156 -8.23 5.16 12.80
N THR A 157 -8.08 3.88 13.12
CA THR A 157 -7.16 3.40 14.15
C THR A 157 -6.08 2.50 13.53
N VAL A 158 -4.87 2.62 14.05
CA VAL A 158 -3.77 1.68 13.81
C VAL A 158 -3.37 1.06 15.13
N ILE A 159 -3.27 -0.27 15.18
CA ILE A 159 -2.79 -1.01 16.34
C ILE A 159 -1.51 -1.76 15.98
N GLU A 160 -0.62 -1.94 16.96
CA GLU A 160 0.40 -2.99 16.93
C GLU A 160 -0.03 -4.08 17.90
N GLY A 161 -0.35 -5.25 17.37
CA GLY A 161 -0.72 -6.42 18.14
C GLY A 161 0.40 -7.46 18.15
N ASN A 162 0.64 -8.11 19.27
CA ASN A 162 1.62 -9.19 19.36
C ASN A 162 0.97 -10.58 19.14
N ALA A 163 1.81 -11.62 19.09
CA ALA A 163 1.38 -13.01 18.93
C ALA A 163 0.47 -13.55 20.05
N LYS A 164 0.41 -12.88 21.21
CA LYS A 164 -0.45 -13.22 22.35
C LYS A 164 -1.79 -12.47 22.33
N ALA A 165 -2.12 -11.81 21.23
CA ALA A 165 -3.29 -10.95 21.09
C ALA A 165 -3.29 -9.68 21.97
N GLU A 166 -2.14 -9.27 22.50
CA GLU A 166 -2.03 -8.03 23.26
C GLU A 166 -1.77 -6.85 22.32
N ILE A 167 -2.48 -5.74 22.53
CA ILE A 167 -2.21 -4.47 21.83
C ILE A 167 -1.10 -3.75 22.57
N VAL A 168 0.08 -3.68 21.97
CA VAL A 168 1.28 -3.08 22.57
C VAL A 168 1.51 -1.63 22.15
N TRP A 169 0.82 -1.20 21.09
CA TRP A 169 0.82 0.19 20.63
C TRP A 169 -0.48 0.51 19.89
N MET A 170 -0.90 1.77 19.94
CA MET A 170 -2.07 2.25 19.21
C MET A 170 -1.93 3.73 18.87
N ALA A 171 -2.40 4.11 17.69
CA ALA A 171 -2.63 5.51 17.34
C ALA A 171 -3.94 5.65 16.56
N LYS A 172 -4.52 6.85 16.61
CA LYS A 172 -5.66 7.24 15.77
C LYS A 172 -5.21 8.26 14.75
N ILE A 173 -5.53 8.01 13.49
CA ILE A 173 -5.35 9.01 12.44
C ILE A 173 -6.42 10.10 12.57
N SER A 174 -6.05 11.33 12.23
CA SER A 174 -6.92 12.50 12.39
C SER A 174 -7.14 13.21 11.05
N SER A 175 -8.35 13.71 10.79
CA SER A 175 -8.61 14.54 9.62
C SER A 175 -9.96 15.28 9.78
N GLN A 176 -10.18 16.33 8.97
CA GLN A 176 -11.48 17.01 8.88
C GLN A 176 -12.57 16.15 8.20
N LYS A 177 -12.15 15.16 7.39
CA LYS A 177 -13.00 14.12 6.80
C LYS A 177 -12.99 12.87 7.69
N GLN A 178 -13.93 11.94 7.50
CA GLN A 178 -13.85 10.63 8.15
C GLN A 178 -12.68 9.84 7.56
N PRO A 179 -11.56 9.67 8.28
CA PRO A 179 -10.34 9.13 7.69
C PRO A 179 -10.37 7.60 7.74
N HIS A 180 -9.63 6.97 6.84
CA HIS A 180 -9.65 5.52 6.64
C HIS A 180 -8.21 4.99 6.56
N ALA A 181 -7.60 4.71 7.71
CA ALA A 181 -6.24 4.18 7.82
C ALA A 181 -6.09 2.96 6.90
N TRP A 182 -5.08 2.99 6.03
CA TRP A 182 -4.95 2.00 4.96
C TRP A 182 -3.72 1.12 5.11
N GLN A 183 -2.52 1.69 5.12
CA GLN A 183 -1.28 0.95 5.29
C GLN A 183 -0.44 1.58 6.41
N PRO A 184 0.06 0.79 7.39
CA PRO A 184 1.01 1.25 8.39
C PRO A 184 2.43 0.68 8.14
N LEU A 185 3.49 1.43 8.42
CA LEU A 185 4.87 0.91 8.48
C LEU A 185 5.62 1.48 9.68
N ARG A 186 6.35 0.61 10.39
CA ARG A 186 7.28 0.99 11.46
C ARG A 186 8.62 1.39 10.83
N LEU A 187 9.17 2.51 11.28
CA LEU A 187 10.48 3.04 10.89
C LEU A 187 11.53 2.75 11.98
N ALA A 188 12.81 2.90 11.64
CA ALA A 188 13.89 2.44 12.50
C ALA A 188 14.04 3.24 13.80
N ASN A 189 13.57 4.50 13.79
CA ASN A 189 13.51 5.35 14.98
C ASN A 189 12.29 5.07 15.87
N GLY A 190 11.48 4.04 15.56
CA GLY A 190 10.27 3.70 16.30
C GLY A 190 9.02 4.45 15.84
N ASN A 191 9.15 5.45 14.96
CA ASN A 191 7.99 6.14 14.40
C ASN A 191 7.17 5.22 13.49
N THR A 192 5.88 5.51 13.35
CA THR A 192 4.99 4.77 12.44
C THR A 192 4.42 5.70 11.38
N LEU A 193 4.67 5.39 10.10
CA LEU A 193 4.09 6.11 8.97
C LEU A 193 2.81 5.40 8.52
N VAL A 194 1.73 6.14 8.35
CA VAL A 194 0.41 5.59 8.00
C VAL A 194 -0.18 6.35 6.82
N SER A 195 -0.67 5.64 5.81
CA SER A 195 -1.51 6.24 4.77
C SER A 195 -2.94 6.42 5.27
N GLY A 196 -3.44 7.66 5.25
CA GLY A 196 -4.65 8.08 5.97
C GLY A 196 -5.97 7.84 5.23
N GLY A 197 -5.95 7.18 4.07
CA GLY A 197 -7.13 7.03 3.23
C GLY A 197 -7.78 8.36 2.91
N TYR A 198 -9.08 8.52 3.18
CA TYR A 198 -9.86 9.75 2.91
C TYR A 198 -9.36 11.01 3.63
N ALA A 199 -8.41 10.90 4.55
CA ALA A 199 -7.67 12.07 5.02
C ALA A 199 -6.91 12.77 3.88
N GLY A 200 -6.64 12.06 2.77
CA GLY A 200 -5.90 12.55 1.61
C GLY A 200 -4.43 12.82 1.92
N ASN A 201 -3.89 12.20 2.96
CA ASN A 201 -2.55 12.48 3.48
C ASN A 201 -1.88 11.24 4.09
N MET A 202 -0.57 11.34 4.29
CA MET A 202 0.20 10.46 5.16
C MET A 202 0.30 11.08 6.56
N GLN A 203 0.38 10.24 7.59
CA GLN A 203 0.55 10.68 8.98
C GLN A 203 1.69 9.92 9.65
N LEU A 204 2.64 10.66 10.22
CA LEU A 204 3.79 10.13 10.94
C LEU A 204 3.52 10.24 12.45
N PHE A 205 3.60 9.12 13.15
CA PHE A 205 3.41 9.04 14.60
C PHE A 205 4.71 8.74 15.31
N SER A 206 4.90 9.31 16.50
CA SER A 206 5.99 8.99 17.42
C SER A 206 5.84 7.57 17.99
N PRO A 207 6.87 7.01 18.64
CA PRO A 207 6.76 5.73 19.35
C PRO A 207 5.67 5.73 20.43
N GLU A 208 5.32 6.90 20.98
CA GLU A 208 4.25 7.09 21.95
C GLU A 208 2.86 7.26 21.31
N GLY A 209 2.76 7.19 19.98
CA GLY A 209 1.48 7.30 19.26
C GLY A 209 1.01 8.74 19.03
N LYS A 210 1.89 9.73 19.20
CA LYS A 210 1.55 11.15 18.96
C LYS A 210 1.81 11.53 17.50
N LEU A 211 0.88 12.26 16.88
CA LEU A 211 1.08 12.78 15.52
C LEU A 211 2.24 13.78 15.50
N ILE A 212 3.23 13.53 14.64
CA ILE A 212 4.41 14.39 14.41
C ILE A 212 4.19 15.27 13.18
N GLN A 213 3.72 14.66 12.08
CA GLN A 213 3.66 15.31 10.77
C GLN A 213 2.54 14.71 9.92
N THR A 214 1.94 15.57 9.10
CA THR A 214 1.02 15.19 8.04
C THR A 214 1.61 15.61 6.68
N ILE A 215 1.59 14.73 5.69
CA ILE A 215 2.08 15.00 4.33
C ILE A 215 0.92 14.86 3.35
N THR A 216 0.63 15.92 2.60
CA THR A 216 -0.42 15.96 1.58
C THR A 216 0.08 16.64 0.31
N GLY A 217 -0.61 16.42 -0.80
CA GLY A 217 -0.35 17.08 -2.07
C GLY A 217 -1.11 18.38 -2.24
N PRO A 218 -0.74 19.19 -3.24
CA PRO A 218 -1.50 20.38 -3.62
C PRO A 218 -2.74 20.01 -4.44
N ASP A 219 -3.65 20.95 -4.68
CA ASP A 219 -4.96 20.69 -5.30
C ASP A 219 -4.88 20.17 -6.74
N GLU A 220 -3.77 20.37 -7.44
CA GLU A 220 -3.56 19.92 -8.83
C GLU A 220 -3.53 18.40 -8.94
N VAL A 221 -2.99 17.70 -7.93
CA VAL A 221 -2.95 16.22 -7.92
C VAL A 221 -4.22 15.59 -7.36
N LYS A 222 -5.17 16.42 -6.88
CA LYS A 222 -6.45 16.02 -6.30
C LYS A 222 -6.30 14.95 -5.20
N PRO A 223 -5.67 15.28 -4.05
CA PRO A 223 -5.57 14.35 -2.93
C PRO A 223 -6.96 13.89 -2.48
N ASN A 224 -7.19 12.58 -2.51
CA ASN A 224 -8.48 11.98 -2.23
C ASN A 224 -8.37 10.88 -1.18
N PHE A 225 -7.80 9.73 -1.56
CA PHE A 225 -7.61 8.59 -0.65
C PHE A 225 -6.19 8.05 -0.77
N TYR A 226 -5.38 8.21 0.27
CA TYR A 226 -4.00 7.69 0.27
C TYR A 226 -4.03 6.21 0.68
N ALA A 227 -3.78 5.32 -0.28
CA ALA A 227 -3.90 3.88 -0.17
C ALA A 227 -2.52 3.21 0.03
N GLY A 228 -2.23 2.12 -0.69
CA GLY A 228 -0.94 1.41 -0.59
C GLY A 228 0.23 2.30 -0.99
N TYR A 229 1.36 2.13 -0.31
CA TYR A 229 2.55 2.95 -0.53
C TYR A 229 3.83 2.13 -0.36
N GLN A 230 4.96 2.66 -0.83
CA GLN A 230 6.27 2.02 -0.72
C GLN A 230 7.37 3.02 -0.33
N ILE A 231 8.11 2.62 0.71
CA ILE A 231 9.52 2.87 1.02
C ILE A 231 10.53 2.80 -0.16
N LEU A 232 10.92 3.88 -0.84
CA LEU A 232 11.96 3.78 -1.89
C LEU A 232 13.40 3.71 -1.28
N PRO A 233 14.39 3.17 -2.01
CA PRO A 233 15.77 3.06 -1.51
C PRO A 233 16.40 4.38 -1.05
N ASP A 234 16.08 5.48 -1.73
CA ASP A 234 16.54 6.84 -1.40
C ASP A 234 15.84 7.45 -0.17
N GLY A 235 14.81 6.79 0.37
CA GLY A 235 14.03 7.25 1.52
C GLY A 235 12.80 8.07 1.16
N ASN A 236 12.58 8.39 -0.12
CA ASN A 236 11.30 8.92 -0.59
C ASN A 236 10.24 7.83 -0.52
N PHE A 237 8.97 8.21 -0.60
CA PHE A 237 7.89 7.24 -0.71
C PHE A 237 6.98 7.54 -1.89
N VAL A 238 6.53 6.48 -2.54
CA VAL A 238 5.40 6.56 -3.48
C VAL A 238 4.13 6.12 -2.79
N VAL A 239 3.03 6.83 -3.01
CA VAL A 239 1.72 6.53 -2.45
C VAL A 239 0.66 6.56 -3.54
N ILE A 240 -0.27 5.62 -3.47
CA ILE A 240 -1.44 5.61 -4.32
C ILE A 240 -2.48 6.61 -3.81
N ASN A 241 -2.94 7.49 -4.69
CA ASN A 241 -4.02 8.44 -4.47
C ASN A 241 -5.30 7.94 -5.16
N TRP A 242 -5.94 6.93 -4.55
CA TRP A 242 -7.17 6.29 -5.03
C TRP A 242 -8.30 7.31 -5.19
N GLN A 243 -9.09 7.21 -6.27
CA GLN A 243 -9.98 8.29 -6.71
C GLN A 243 -11.47 8.04 -6.50
N GLY A 244 -11.86 6.87 -5.99
CA GLY A 244 -13.24 6.53 -5.69
C GLY A 244 -13.65 5.16 -6.21
N HIS A 245 -14.81 4.67 -5.79
CA HIS A 245 -15.28 3.33 -6.17
C HIS A 245 -15.83 3.31 -7.60
N GLY A 246 -15.78 2.13 -8.20
CA GLY A 246 -16.34 1.84 -9.52
C GLY A 246 -15.34 1.98 -10.67
N PRO A 247 -15.74 1.66 -11.91
CA PRO A 247 -14.81 1.50 -13.04
C PRO A 247 -14.46 2.81 -13.78
N ALA A 248 -15.07 3.95 -13.44
CA ALA A 248 -14.96 5.21 -14.20
C ALA A 248 -14.32 6.35 -13.39
N MET A 249 -13.29 6.04 -12.60
CA MET A 249 -12.67 6.99 -11.67
C MET A 249 -11.29 7.48 -12.12
N GLY A 250 -10.81 6.96 -13.26
CA GLY A 250 -9.48 7.18 -13.79
C GLY A 250 -9.12 8.66 -14.01
N GLU A 251 -10.09 9.47 -14.40
CA GLU A 251 -9.89 10.87 -14.79
C GLU A 251 -9.82 11.86 -13.62
N LYS A 252 -10.16 11.43 -12.40
CA LYS A 252 -10.44 12.33 -11.27
C LYS A 252 -9.20 12.93 -10.58
N GLY A 253 -8.02 12.34 -10.79
CA GLY A 253 -6.78 12.82 -10.17
C GLY A 253 -5.54 12.05 -10.60
N ASN A 254 -4.37 12.51 -10.14
CA ASN A 254 -3.12 11.78 -10.32
C ASN A 254 -3.07 10.67 -9.26
N GLN A 255 -2.91 9.41 -9.68
CA GLN A 255 -3.15 8.26 -8.81
C GLN A 255 -1.89 7.66 -8.19
N LEU A 256 -0.71 8.08 -8.61
CA LEU A 256 0.55 7.71 -7.98
C LEU A 256 1.37 8.98 -7.75
N LEU A 257 1.75 9.21 -6.49
CA LEU A 257 2.42 10.43 -6.04
C LEU A 257 3.70 10.04 -5.31
N GLU A 258 4.79 10.77 -5.54
CA GLU A 258 6.06 10.57 -4.86
C GLU A 258 6.40 11.80 -4.02
N TYR A 259 6.74 11.57 -2.77
CA TYR A 259 7.12 12.60 -1.82
C TYR A 259 8.44 12.25 -1.13
N SER A 260 9.20 13.28 -0.77
CA SER A 260 10.20 13.14 0.29
C SER A 260 9.53 13.12 1.66
N MET A 261 10.24 12.61 2.66
CA MET A 261 9.75 12.52 4.05
C MET A 261 9.50 13.88 4.71
N ASP A 262 10.11 14.96 4.22
CA ASP A 262 9.82 16.34 4.65
C ASP A 262 8.52 16.90 4.02
N GLY A 263 7.88 16.15 3.12
CA GLY A 263 6.57 16.44 2.56
C GLY A 263 6.58 17.16 1.21
N LYS A 264 7.73 17.33 0.57
CA LYS A 264 7.79 17.90 -0.79
C LYS A 264 7.29 16.88 -1.83
N LEU A 265 6.35 17.29 -2.68
CA LEU A 265 5.96 16.52 -3.87
C LEU A 265 7.11 16.54 -4.88
N LEU A 266 7.63 15.37 -5.23
CA LEU A 266 8.77 15.20 -6.14
C LEU A 266 8.32 14.77 -7.53
N TRP A 267 7.28 13.94 -7.59
CA TRP A 267 6.76 13.42 -8.85
C TRP A 267 5.30 12.98 -8.71
N SER A 268 4.59 12.93 -9.83
CA SER A 268 3.27 12.30 -9.90
C SER A 268 3.05 11.66 -11.26
N TRP A 269 2.18 10.65 -11.29
CA TRP A 269 1.74 10.00 -12.51
C TRP A 269 0.23 10.02 -12.64
N LYS A 270 -0.20 10.57 -13.78
CA LYS A 270 -1.56 10.44 -14.27
C LYS A 270 -1.59 9.28 -15.26
N GLN A 271 -2.20 8.20 -14.82
CA GLN A 271 -2.45 7.01 -15.62
C GLN A 271 -3.41 7.28 -16.79
N ASP A 272 -3.46 6.39 -17.78
CA ASP A 272 -4.43 6.46 -18.89
C ASP A 272 -5.79 5.88 -18.48
N PRO A 273 -6.84 6.71 -18.33
CA PRO A 273 -8.15 6.30 -17.80
C PRO A 273 -8.87 5.24 -18.64
N ARG A 274 -8.38 4.90 -19.84
CA ARG A 274 -8.86 3.76 -20.63
C ARG A 274 -8.43 2.40 -20.04
N HIS A 275 -7.39 2.39 -19.22
CA HIS A 275 -6.80 1.18 -18.65
C HIS A 275 -6.91 1.08 -17.12
N PHE A 276 -7.20 2.18 -16.43
CA PHE A 276 -7.36 2.18 -14.98
C PHE A 276 -8.53 3.02 -14.52
N SER A 277 -9.08 2.63 -13.38
CA SER A 277 -10.11 3.37 -12.65
C SER A 277 -9.56 3.95 -11.37
N SER A 278 -9.24 3.12 -10.39
CA SER A 278 -8.83 3.55 -9.06
C SER A 278 -7.83 2.56 -8.46
N LEU A 279 -6.56 2.91 -8.60
CA LEU A 279 -5.45 2.18 -8.01
C LEU A 279 -5.57 2.15 -6.49
N HIS A 280 -5.16 1.05 -5.85
CA HIS A 280 -5.05 0.97 -4.38
C HIS A 280 -3.79 0.28 -3.83
N ALA A 281 -2.93 -0.25 -4.69
CA ALA A 281 -1.62 -0.77 -4.29
C ALA A 281 -0.58 -0.57 -5.41
N VAL A 282 0.68 -0.40 -5.01
CA VAL A 282 1.83 -0.24 -5.89
C VAL A 282 3.01 -1.04 -5.36
N ILE A 283 3.79 -1.62 -6.28
CA ILE A 283 5.18 -2.00 -6.05
C ILE A 283 6.01 -1.39 -7.17
N VAL A 284 6.97 -0.54 -6.82
CA VAL A 284 8.02 -0.06 -7.72
C VAL A 284 9.09 -1.13 -7.75
N LEU A 285 9.28 -1.73 -8.93
CA LEU A 285 10.18 -2.85 -9.16
C LEU A 285 11.64 -2.42 -9.37
N ASP A 286 11.87 -1.13 -9.55
CA ASP A 286 13.19 -0.59 -9.80
C ASP A 286 14.15 -1.03 -8.69
N GLN A 287 15.29 -1.61 -9.08
CA GLN A 287 16.31 -2.13 -8.17
C GLN A 287 15.87 -3.32 -7.28
N LEU A 288 14.68 -3.89 -7.51
CA LEU A 288 14.26 -5.14 -6.88
C LEU A 288 14.59 -6.34 -7.79
N ASP A 289 14.98 -7.47 -7.18
CA ASP A 289 15.12 -8.76 -7.86
C ASP A 289 13.85 -9.59 -7.60
N PRO A 290 12.93 -9.72 -8.57
CA PRO A 290 11.67 -10.42 -8.35
C PRO A 290 11.82 -11.92 -8.03
N SER A 291 13.02 -12.49 -8.13
CA SER A 291 13.29 -13.85 -7.68
C SER A 291 13.25 -14.00 -6.15
N LEU A 292 13.31 -12.90 -5.39
CA LEU A 292 13.37 -12.87 -3.93
C LEU A 292 12.04 -12.46 -3.27
N LEU A 293 11.79 -12.97 -2.06
CA LEU A 293 10.70 -12.52 -1.20
C LEU A 293 11.08 -11.18 -0.58
N TYR A 294 10.22 -10.16 -0.73
CA TYR A 294 10.41 -8.86 -0.08
C TYR A 294 9.42 -8.64 1.06
N ILE A 295 9.96 -8.19 2.19
CA ILE A 295 9.22 -7.71 3.35
C ILE A 295 9.84 -6.39 3.77
N GLU A 296 9.02 -5.49 4.30
CA GLU A 296 9.52 -4.23 4.84
C GLU A 296 10.53 -4.48 5.98
N ASP A 297 11.70 -3.86 5.90
CA ASP A 297 12.72 -3.92 6.94
C ASP A 297 12.41 -2.95 8.09
N ARG A 298 13.39 -2.74 8.98
CA ARG A 298 13.25 -1.80 10.10
C ARG A 298 13.05 -0.35 9.66
N ASP A 299 13.46 0.02 8.45
CA ASP A 299 13.32 1.35 7.87
C ASP A 299 12.03 1.48 7.04
N GLY A 300 11.19 0.43 7.01
CA GLY A 300 9.97 0.38 6.20
C GLY A 300 10.25 0.18 4.70
N LYS A 301 11.50 -0.08 4.31
CA LYS A 301 11.89 -0.29 2.92
C LYS A 301 11.73 -1.77 2.58
N LEU A 302 11.31 -2.06 1.35
CA LEU A 302 11.29 -3.45 0.89
C LEU A 302 12.72 -4.01 0.87
N SER A 303 12.96 -5.08 1.62
CA SER A 303 14.24 -5.76 1.70
C SER A 303 14.07 -7.27 1.48
N PRO A 304 15.01 -7.94 0.80
CA PRO A 304 14.92 -9.37 0.57
C PRO A 304 15.04 -10.14 1.89
N VAL A 305 14.14 -11.08 2.11
CA VAL A 305 14.23 -12.04 3.22
C VAL A 305 15.26 -13.10 2.82
N LYS A 306 16.28 -13.27 3.66
CA LYS A 306 17.32 -14.31 3.49
C LYS A 306 16.81 -15.68 3.92
#